data_AF-U1I845-F1
#
_entry.id   AF-U1I845-F1
#
_cell.length_a   1.000
_cell.length_b   1.000
_cell.length_c   1.000
_cell.angle_alpha   90.00
_cell.angle_beta   90.00
_cell.angle_gamma   90.00
#
_symmetry.space_group_name_H-M   'P 1'
#
loop_
_entity.id
_entity.type
_entity.pdbx_description
1 polymer ?
#
loop_
_entity_poly.entity_id
_entity_poly.type
_entity_poly.pdbx_seq_one_letter_code
_entity_poly.pdbx_strand_id
1 'polypeptide(L)'
;MGATLDNPWLMEKPINHDQLSQNQLYIQPVMALYPLGEDSEGMLVGDRYLYKQQYSVVYAKNWLASLPDGVLSKGGRFSVNGIGNLFEDEPTILPSEGSATYRGKAFNANNMGDLTYRVDFEQRTGQGEITNFSNNIGHITLHQGSINDQEIKADASMAGGITGKYTLGFFGPNGEEIAGDLYIDSSLDNSIPANGGTRKKYEAKNRGVAFGLAAQKESQQ
;
A
#
# COMPACT_ATOMS: atom_id res chain seq x y z
N MET A 1 -19.39 -6.93 3.13
CA MET A 1 -20.09 -5.68 3.56
C MET A 1 -19.21 -4.52 3.12
N GLY A 2 -19.46 -4.02 1.90
CA GLY A 2 -18.67 -2.95 1.30
C GLY A 2 -18.91 -1.62 2.03
N ALA A 3 -17.96 -1.21 2.85
CA ALA A 3 -17.93 0.15 3.38
C ALA A 3 -17.40 1.08 2.28
N THR A 4 -18.26 1.48 1.34
CA THR A 4 -18.11 2.81 0.74
C THR A 4 -18.43 3.79 1.85
N LEU A 5 -17.38 4.25 2.55
CA LEU A 5 -17.46 5.44 3.36
C LEU A 5 -17.75 6.60 2.38
N ASP A 6 -19.03 6.87 2.14
CA ASP A 6 -19.49 8.08 1.47
C ASP A 6 -19.10 9.26 2.38
N ASN A 7 -17.87 9.73 2.22
CA ASN A 7 -17.42 10.98 2.79
C ASN A 7 -18.01 12.08 1.91
N PRO A 8 -19.05 12.81 2.34
CA PRO A 8 -19.76 13.77 1.50
C PRO A 8 -18.85 14.93 1.04
N TRP A 9 -17.70 15.07 1.70
CA TRP A 9 -16.70 16.08 1.38
C TRP A 9 -15.64 15.58 0.39
N LEU A 10 -15.63 14.29 0.06
CA LEU A 10 -14.72 13.70 -0.92
C LEU A 10 -15.36 13.75 -2.31
N MET A 11 -14.76 14.53 -3.20
CA MET A 11 -15.16 14.63 -4.59
C MET A 11 -14.24 13.75 -5.43
N GLU A 12 -14.75 12.58 -5.81
CA GLU A 12 -14.05 11.63 -6.68
C GLU A 12 -15.01 10.95 -7.65
N LYS A 13 -14.53 10.66 -8.86
CA LYS A 13 -15.33 9.89 -9.82
C LYS A 13 -15.55 8.48 -9.26
N PRO A 14 -16.71 7.83 -9.42
CA PRO A 14 -16.83 6.41 -9.07
C PRO A 14 -15.84 5.56 -9.87
N ILE A 15 -15.28 4.52 -9.25
CA ILE A 15 -14.43 3.54 -9.93
C ILE A 15 -15.26 2.30 -10.21
N ASN A 16 -15.36 1.94 -11.48
CA ASN A 16 -15.85 0.63 -11.86
C ASN A 16 -14.67 -0.33 -11.96
N HIS A 17 -14.52 -1.21 -10.97
CA HIS A 17 -13.43 -2.17 -10.93
C HIS A 17 -13.44 -3.11 -12.14
N ASP A 18 -14.60 -3.46 -12.69
CA ASP A 18 -14.71 -4.41 -13.82
C ASP A 18 -14.09 -3.88 -15.11
N GLN A 19 -13.93 -2.56 -15.23
CA GLN A 19 -13.33 -1.91 -16.39
C GLN A 19 -11.80 -1.76 -16.27
N LEU A 20 -11.23 -2.11 -15.12
CA LEU A 20 -9.80 -2.02 -14.88
C LEU A 20 -9.12 -3.36 -15.17
N SER A 21 -8.10 -3.34 -16.01
CA SER A 21 -7.18 -4.46 -16.19
C SER A 21 -6.47 -4.81 -14.88
N GLN A 22 -6.07 -6.08 -14.75
CA GLN A 22 -5.33 -6.57 -13.59
C GLN A 22 -3.84 -6.20 -13.68
N ASN A 23 -3.18 -6.17 -12.53
CA ASN A 23 -1.75 -5.93 -12.31
C ASN A 23 -1.23 -4.60 -12.86
N GLN A 24 -2.08 -3.57 -12.79
CA GLN A 24 -1.76 -2.22 -13.25
C GLN A 24 -2.05 -1.18 -12.16
N LEU A 25 -1.25 -0.12 -12.18
CA LEU A 25 -1.45 1.06 -11.34
C LEU A 25 -2.35 2.06 -12.08
N TYR A 26 -3.49 2.37 -11.47
CA TYR A 26 -4.43 3.39 -11.94
C TYR A 26 -4.32 4.64 -11.10
N ILE A 27 -4.38 5.80 -11.76
CA ILE A 27 -4.22 7.10 -11.13
C ILE A 27 -5.41 7.96 -11.54
N GLN A 28 -6.05 8.59 -10.56
CA GLN A 28 -7.14 9.51 -10.81
C GLN A 28 -7.04 10.72 -9.88
N PRO A 29 -7.37 11.93 -10.35
CA PRO A 29 -7.40 13.09 -9.50
C PRO A 29 -8.51 12.95 -8.45
N VAL A 30 -8.26 13.49 -7.26
CA VAL A 30 -9.19 13.52 -6.14
C VAL A 30 -9.14 14.87 -5.44
N MET A 31 -10.30 15.34 -5.01
CA MET A 31 -10.44 16.53 -4.21
C MET A 31 -11.20 16.18 -2.93
N ALA A 32 -10.81 16.78 -1.81
CA ALA A 32 -11.57 16.71 -0.58
C ALA A 32 -11.75 18.12 0.00
N LEU A 33 -12.98 18.48 0.32
CA LEU A 33 -13.27 19.57 1.24
C LEU A 33 -13.14 19.02 2.67
N TYR A 34 -12.73 19.85 3.63
CA TYR A 34 -12.69 19.43 5.03
C TYR A 34 -12.86 20.62 5.96
N PRO A 35 -13.59 20.48 7.07
CA PRO A 35 -13.67 21.52 8.08
C PRO A 35 -12.32 21.64 8.82
N LEU A 36 -11.87 22.88 9.00
CA LEU A 36 -10.69 23.28 9.78
C LEU A 36 -11.09 23.90 11.14
N GLY A 37 -12.35 23.78 11.55
CA GLY A 37 -12.93 24.42 12.73
C GLY A 37 -14.41 24.74 12.53
N GLU A 38 -15.02 25.53 13.42
CA GLU A 38 -16.43 25.96 13.29
C GLU A 38 -16.65 26.90 12.09
N ASP A 39 -15.64 27.66 11.65
CA ASP A 39 -15.76 28.70 10.60
C ASP A 39 -14.74 28.59 9.45
N SER A 40 -13.92 27.56 9.40
CA SER A 40 -12.87 27.40 8.39
C SER A 40 -13.07 26.14 7.57
N GLU A 41 -12.97 26.29 6.25
CA GLU A 41 -13.02 25.19 5.30
C GLU A 41 -11.67 25.13 4.56
N GLY A 42 -11.12 23.92 4.46
CA GLY A 42 -9.93 23.64 3.69
C GLY A 42 -10.27 22.78 2.48
N MET A 43 -9.43 22.88 1.46
CA MET A 43 -9.45 21.96 0.32
C MET A 43 -8.14 21.18 0.24
N LEU A 44 -8.23 19.88 -0.01
CA LEU A 44 -7.11 19.03 -0.42
C LEU A 44 -7.30 18.68 -1.88
N VAL A 45 -6.23 18.76 -2.65
CA VAL A 45 -6.18 18.26 -4.02
C VAL A 45 -5.01 17.31 -4.16
N GLY A 46 -5.23 16.23 -4.88
CA GLY A 46 -4.22 15.19 -5.04
C GLY A 46 -4.63 14.13 -6.02
N ASP A 47 -3.91 13.02 -5.94
CA ASP A 47 -4.17 11.83 -6.74
C ASP A 47 -4.52 10.67 -5.82
N ARG A 48 -5.44 9.82 -6.26
CA ARG A 48 -5.63 8.48 -5.72
C ARG A 48 -5.02 7.45 -6.67
N TYR A 49 -4.50 6.39 -6.06
CA TYR A 49 -3.79 5.31 -6.71
C TYR A 49 -4.49 4.00 -6.37
N LEU A 50 -4.65 3.16 -7.38
CA LEU A 50 -5.20 1.83 -7.23
C LEU A 50 -4.31 0.84 -7.95
N TYR A 51 -3.74 -0.10 -7.21
CA TYR A 51 -3.12 -1.27 -7.82
C TYR A 51 -4.09 -2.43 -7.73
N LYS A 52 -4.75 -2.76 -8.85
CA LYS A 52 -5.78 -3.80 -8.91
C LYS A 52 -5.15 -5.13 -9.33
N GLN A 53 -5.39 -6.19 -8.55
CA GLN A 53 -5.12 -7.57 -8.92
C GLN A 53 -6.46 -8.30 -9.18
N GLN A 54 -6.48 -9.63 -9.24
CA GLN A 54 -7.72 -10.40 -9.43
C GLN A 54 -8.57 -10.45 -8.17
N TYR A 55 -7.96 -10.76 -7.02
CA TYR A 55 -8.66 -10.95 -5.74
C TYR A 55 -8.46 -9.79 -4.77
N SER A 56 -7.50 -8.91 -5.04
CA SER A 56 -7.14 -7.83 -4.14
C SER A 56 -6.90 -6.50 -4.84
N VAL A 57 -7.01 -5.41 -4.09
CA VAL A 57 -6.70 -4.06 -4.57
C VAL A 57 -6.05 -3.24 -3.47
N VAL A 58 -4.98 -2.52 -3.80
CA VAL A 58 -4.31 -1.57 -2.90
C VAL A 58 -4.78 -0.17 -3.22
N TYR A 59 -5.43 0.49 -2.26
CA TYR A 59 -5.84 1.89 -2.38
C TYR A 59 -4.84 2.80 -1.68
N ALA A 60 -4.40 3.85 -2.37
CA ALA A 60 -3.56 4.88 -1.78
C ALA A 60 -3.95 6.28 -2.29
N LYS A 61 -3.50 7.30 -1.57
CA LYS A 61 -3.68 8.71 -1.93
C LYS A 61 -2.38 9.47 -1.74
N ASN A 62 -2.17 10.48 -2.57
CA ASN A 62 -1.14 11.48 -2.43
C ASN A 62 -1.76 12.87 -2.49
N TRP A 63 -1.84 13.55 -1.35
CA TRP A 63 -2.29 14.93 -1.32
C TRP A 63 -1.16 15.86 -1.79
N LEU A 64 -1.31 16.42 -2.98
CA LEU A 64 -0.31 17.25 -3.65
C LEU A 64 -0.29 18.69 -3.13
N ALA A 65 -1.48 19.20 -2.79
CA ALA A 65 -1.62 20.53 -2.22
C ALA A 65 -2.82 20.62 -1.28
N SER A 66 -2.76 21.58 -0.38
CA SER A 66 -3.83 21.96 0.53
C SER A 66 -4.06 23.47 0.46
N LEU A 67 -5.31 23.91 0.57
CA LEU A 67 -5.71 25.30 0.64
C LEU A 67 -6.48 25.55 1.94
N PRO A 68 -5.81 25.56 3.12
CA PRO A 68 -6.42 26.07 4.34
C PRO A 68 -6.72 27.56 4.17
N ASP A 69 -7.97 27.97 4.38
CA ASP A 69 -8.41 29.37 4.31
C ASP A 69 -7.98 30.09 3.01
N GLY A 70 -7.95 29.35 1.89
CA GLY A 70 -7.55 29.87 0.58
C GLY A 70 -6.04 30.02 0.36
N VAL A 71 -5.18 29.70 1.34
CA VAL A 71 -3.72 29.81 1.21
C VAL A 71 -3.13 28.52 0.65
N LEU A 72 -2.56 28.57 -0.55
CA LEU A 72 -1.99 27.38 -1.20
C LEU A 72 -0.69 26.91 -0.53
N SER A 73 -0.71 25.69 0.00
CA SER A 73 0.47 24.95 0.46
C SER A 73 0.68 23.72 -0.42
N LYS A 74 1.88 23.58 -0.98
CA LYS A 74 2.26 22.45 -1.84
C LYS A 74 3.13 21.44 -1.07
N GLY A 75 2.97 20.16 -1.36
CA GLY A 75 3.81 19.10 -0.82
C GLY A 75 3.06 17.79 -0.70
N GLY A 76 3.55 16.77 -1.41
CA GLY A 76 2.98 15.43 -1.43
C GLY A 76 2.92 14.79 -0.05
N ARG A 77 1.80 14.13 0.24
CA ARG A 77 1.60 13.33 1.46
C ARG A 77 0.98 12.00 1.06
N PHE A 78 1.83 10.99 0.87
CA PHE A 78 1.38 9.68 0.44
C PHE A 78 0.83 8.87 1.61
N SER A 79 -0.18 8.04 1.36
CA SER A 79 -0.67 7.06 2.33
C SER A 79 -1.36 5.92 1.62
N VAL A 80 -1.12 4.68 2.06
CA VAL A 80 -1.98 3.55 1.74
C VAL A 80 -3.21 3.62 2.64
N ASN A 81 -4.39 3.75 2.04
CA ASN A 81 -5.64 4.01 2.74
C ASN A 81 -6.44 2.74 3.03
N GLY A 82 -6.20 1.67 2.27
CA GLY A 82 -6.85 0.39 2.51
C GLY A 82 -6.42 -0.67 1.51
N ILE A 83 -6.62 -1.93 1.90
CA ILE A 83 -6.48 -3.09 1.05
C ILE A 83 -7.87 -3.71 0.94
N GLY A 84 -8.40 -3.80 -0.27
CA GLY A 84 -9.71 -4.37 -0.52
C GLY A 84 -9.61 -5.85 -0.92
N ASN A 85 -10.50 -6.67 -0.37
CA ASN A 85 -10.79 -8.00 -0.91
C ASN A 85 -11.87 -7.86 -1.99
N LEU A 86 -11.54 -8.18 -3.24
CA LEU A 86 -12.47 -8.11 -4.38
C LEU A 86 -13.34 -9.37 -4.51
N PHE A 87 -13.13 -10.36 -3.66
CA PHE A 87 -13.84 -11.63 -3.65
C PHE A 87 -14.27 -11.95 -2.21
N GLU A 88 -15.19 -11.12 -1.66
CA GLU A 88 -15.61 -11.18 -0.25
C GLU A 88 -16.37 -12.46 0.13
N ASP A 89 -16.96 -13.15 -0.84
CA ASP A 89 -17.88 -14.27 -0.60
C ASP A 89 -17.18 -15.61 -0.31
N GLU A 90 -15.87 -15.71 -0.59
CA GLU A 90 -15.10 -16.95 -0.40
C GLU A 90 -13.89 -16.70 0.53
N PRO A 91 -13.71 -17.52 1.58
CA PRO A 91 -12.59 -17.35 2.49
C PRO A 91 -11.26 -17.72 1.83
N THR A 92 -10.19 -17.01 2.18
CA THR A 92 -8.83 -17.40 1.82
C THR A 92 -8.37 -18.56 2.70
N ILE A 93 -8.09 -19.70 2.08
CA ILE A 93 -7.56 -20.90 2.74
C ILE A 93 -6.12 -21.10 2.28
N LEU A 94 -5.16 -20.86 3.18
CA LEU A 94 -3.75 -21.03 2.85
C LEU A 94 -3.40 -22.53 2.78
N PRO A 95 -2.54 -22.93 1.82
CA PRO A 95 -1.95 -24.27 1.81
C PRO A 95 -1.32 -24.63 3.16
N SER A 96 -1.37 -25.91 3.54
CA SER A 96 -0.71 -26.41 4.76
C SER A 96 0.75 -26.75 4.56
N GLU A 97 1.18 -26.96 3.33
CA GLU A 97 2.52 -27.42 2.97
C GLU A 97 3.03 -26.77 1.67
N GLY A 98 4.31 -26.98 1.40
CA GLY A 98 4.98 -26.45 0.21
C GLY A 98 5.35 -24.98 0.33
N SER A 99 5.81 -24.41 -0.78
CA SER A 99 6.25 -23.01 -0.83
C SER A 99 5.77 -22.32 -2.10
N ALA A 100 5.74 -21.00 -2.08
CA ALA A 100 5.46 -20.22 -3.27
C ALA A 100 6.25 -18.92 -3.30
N THR A 101 6.49 -18.44 -4.52
CA THR A 101 7.07 -17.13 -4.78
C THR A 101 5.97 -16.23 -5.32
N TYR A 102 5.83 -15.04 -4.77
CA TYR A 102 4.94 -13.99 -5.22
C TYR A 102 5.76 -12.91 -5.92
N ARG A 103 5.30 -12.46 -7.09
CA ARG A 103 5.91 -11.34 -7.83
C ARG A 103 4.90 -10.25 -8.12
N GLY A 104 5.35 -9.01 -8.01
CA GLY A 104 4.52 -7.86 -8.30
C GLY A 104 5.25 -6.55 -8.09
N LYS A 105 4.56 -5.58 -7.50
CA LYS A 105 5.02 -4.19 -7.41
C LYS A 105 4.92 -3.64 -6.00
N ALA A 106 5.90 -2.79 -5.68
CA ALA A 106 5.80 -1.82 -4.61
C ALA A 106 5.64 -0.43 -5.23
N PHE A 107 4.83 0.45 -4.64
CA PHE A 107 4.64 1.78 -5.18
C PHE A 107 4.49 2.88 -4.13
N ASN A 108 5.10 4.03 -4.41
CA ASN A 108 4.94 5.29 -3.68
C ASN A 108 4.55 6.36 -4.71
N ALA A 109 3.25 6.64 -4.84
CA ALA A 109 2.69 7.37 -5.96
C ALA A 109 3.14 6.75 -7.31
N ASN A 110 3.81 7.52 -8.19
CA ASN A 110 4.30 7.06 -9.48
C ASN A 110 5.62 6.29 -9.40
N ASN A 111 6.24 6.22 -8.22
CA ASN A 111 7.51 5.53 -8.02
C ASN A 111 7.22 4.04 -7.84
N MET A 112 7.63 3.21 -8.80
CA MET A 112 7.37 1.77 -8.78
C MET A 112 8.67 0.98 -8.65
N GLY A 113 8.65 -0.06 -7.83
CA GLY A 113 9.70 -1.08 -7.72
C GLY A 113 9.13 -2.49 -7.88
N ASP A 114 10.01 -3.46 -8.05
CA ASP A 114 9.68 -4.88 -8.21
C ASP A 114 9.67 -5.58 -6.84
N LEU A 115 8.53 -6.18 -6.47
CA LEU A 115 8.39 -6.99 -5.28
C LEU A 115 8.61 -8.47 -5.62
N THR A 116 9.51 -9.13 -4.91
CA THR A 116 9.63 -10.60 -4.87
C THR A 116 9.50 -11.07 -3.43
N TYR A 117 8.57 -11.97 -3.16
CA TYR A 117 8.28 -12.43 -1.80
C TYR A 117 8.08 -13.94 -1.78
N ARG A 118 8.83 -14.66 -0.94
CA ARG A 118 8.72 -16.12 -0.81
C ARG A 118 7.97 -16.45 0.47
N VAL A 119 7.03 -17.37 0.36
CA VAL A 119 6.26 -17.92 1.48
C VAL A 119 6.52 -19.41 1.57
N ASP A 120 6.80 -19.86 2.79
CA ASP A 120 6.87 -21.27 3.16
C ASP A 120 5.62 -21.60 3.99
N PHE A 121 4.70 -22.36 3.41
CA PHE A 121 3.41 -22.66 4.02
C PHE A 121 3.54 -23.71 5.13
N GLU A 122 4.52 -24.60 5.03
CA GLU A 122 4.82 -25.62 6.03
C GLU A 122 5.43 -24.98 7.27
N GLN A 123 6.44 -24.14 7.09
CA GLN A 123 7.10 -23.41 8.18
C GLN A 123 6.29 -22.20 8.66
N ARG A 124 5.21 -21.84 7.97
CA ARG A 124 4.36 -20.67 8.27
C ARG A 124 5.18 -19.38 8.31
N THR A 125 6.09 -19.19 7.35
CA THR A 125 6.95 -18.00 7.28
C THR A 125 6.94 -17.36 5.90
N GLY A 126 7.33 -16.09 5.83
CA GLY A 126 7.56 -15.41 4.57
C GLY A 126 8.58 -14.29 4.69
N GLN A 127 9.29 -14.03 3.60
CA GLN A 127 10.32 -12.98 3.48
C GLN A 127 10.50 -12.58 2.03
N GLY A 128 11.14 -11.43 1.78
CA GLY A 128 11.35 -10.99 0.41
C GLY A 128 12.19 -9.73 0.28
N GLU A 129 12.05 -9.10 -0.86
CA GLU A 129 12.79 -7.89 -1.22
C GLU A 129 12.01 -7.03 -2.20
N ILE A 130 12.38 -5.76 -2.23
CA ILE A 130 11.93 -4.80 -3.24
C ILE A 130 13.14 -4.19 -3.92
N THR A 131 13.17 -4.26 -5.24
CA THR A 131 14.29 -3.80 -6.08
C THR A 131 13.80 -2.95 -7.25
N ASN A 132 14.73 -2.48 -8.09
CA ASN A 132 14.44 -1.83 -9.38
C ASN A 132 13.43 -0.67 -9.32
N PHE A 133 13.53 0.18 -8.30
CA PHE A 133 12.70 1.38 -8.25
C PHE A 133 13.03 2.32 -9.43
N SER A 134 12.00 2.74 -10.17
CA SER A 134 12.12 3.61 -11.37
C SER A 134 12.82 4.94 -11.11
N ASN A 135 12.89 5.36 -9.86
CA ASN A 135 13.38 6.62 -9.34
C ASN A 135 14.60 6.45 -8.40
N ASN A 136 15.30 5.31 -8.50
CA ASN A 136 16.51 5.00 -7.73
C ASN A 136 16.34 5.02 -6.21
N ILE A 137 15.16 4.68 -5.69
CA ILE A 137 15.02 4.29 -4.28
C ILE A 137 15.85 3.00 -4.09
N GLY A 138 16.62 2.95 -3.00
CA GLY A 138 17.49 1.82 -2.71
C GLY A 138 16.74 0.50 -2.52
N HIS A 139 17.50 -0.61 -2.54
CA HIS A 139 17.00 -1.94 -2.20
C HIS A 139 16.35 -1.94 -0.81
N ILE A 140 15.22 -2.62 -0.68
CA ILE A 140 14.54 -2.84 0.59
C ILE A 140 14.47 -4.35 0.85
N THR A 141 15.01 -4.79 1.98
CA THR A 141 14.86 -6.16 2.46
C THR A 141 13.60 -6.26 3.32
N LEU A 142 12.74 -7.24 3.05
CA LEU A 142 11.59 -7.59 3.87
C LEU A 142 11.97 -8.82 4.71
N HIS A 143 12.24 -8.63 6.00
CA HIS A 143 12.72 -9.71 6.85
C HIS A 143 11.67 -10.77 7.10
N GLN A 144 12.13 -11.95 7.50
CA GLN A 144 11.25 -13.08 7.80
C GLN A 144 10.23 -12.74 8.87
N GLY A 145 8.96 -12.93 8.54
CA GLY A 145 7.84 -12.90 9.47
C GLY A 145 7.13 -14.25 9.53
N SER A 146 6.28 -14.41 10.54
CA SER A 146 5.38 -15.56 10.66
C SER A 146 4.02 -15.23 10.08
N ILE A 147 3.39 -16.24 9.46
CA ILE A 147 1.98 -16.19 9.07
C ILE A 147 1.14 -16.30 10.34
N ASN A 148 0.37 -15.26 10.63
CA ASN A 148 -0.63 -15.27 11.68
C ASN A 148 -1.98 -14.97 11.02
N ASP A 149 -2.95 -15.85 11.22
CA ASP A 149 -4.22 -15.86 10.49
C ASP A 149 -3.99 -15.86 8.96
N GLN A 150 -4.25 -14.73 8.30
CA GLN A 150 -4.11 -14.52 6.87
C GLN A 150 -3.17 -13.35 6.56
N GLU A 151 -2.25 -13.04 7.47
CA GLU A 151 -1.30 -11.94 7.30
C GLU A 151 0.11 -12.27 7.79
N ILE A 152 1.09 -11.53 7.28
CA ILE A 152 2.45 -11.44 7.80
C ILE A 152 2.72 -9.99 8.17
N LYS A 153 3.19 -9.78 9.39
CA LYS A 153 3.70 -8.51 9.90
C LYS A 153 5.14 -8.72 10.35
N ALA A 154 6.08 -7.98 9.78
CA ALA A 154 7.49 -8.09 10.16
C ALA A 154 8.28 -6.81 9.85
N ASP A 155 9.54 -6.83 10.21
CA ASP A 155 10.47 -5.72 9.99
C ASP A 155 10.98 -5.69 8.55
N ALA A 156 11.39 -4.51 8.11
CA ALA A 156 12.10 -4.27 6.86
C ALA A 156 13.35 -3.45 7.13
N SER A 157 14.30 -3.47 6.19
CA SER A 157 15.50 -2.64 6.28
C SER A 157 16.01 -2.19 4.92
N MET A 158 16.85 -1.16 4.96
CA MET A 158 17.65 -0.69 3.84
C MET A 158 19.09 -0.50 4.29
N ALA A 159 20.00 -0.32 3.33
CA ALA A 159 21.39 0.04 3.62
C ALA A 159 21.48 1.30 4.50
N GLY A 160 22.56 1.41 5.27
CA GLY A 160 22.79 2.55 6.18
C GLY A 160 22.02 2.46 7.51
N GLY A 161 21.49 1.29 7.87
CA GLY A 161 20.80 1.08 9.15
C GLY A 161 19.38 1.65 9.19
N ILE A 162 18.80 1.94 8.03
CA ILE A 162 17.42 2.40 7.91
C ILE A 162 16.49 1.22 8.16
N THR A 163 15.53 1.40 9.07
CA THR A 163 14.56 0.38 9.46
C THR A 163 13.16 0.70 8.96
N GLY A 164 12.34 -0.32 8.83
CA GLY A 164 10.94 -0.21 8.48
C GLY A 164 10.13 -1.39 8.98
N LYS A 165 8.83 -1.39 8.66
CA LYS A 165 7.89 -2.44 8.98
C LYS A 165 6.93 -2.63 7.84
N TYR A 166 6.52 -3.87 7.59
CA TYR A 166 5.54 -4.18 6.55
C TYR A 166 4.41 -5.04 7.08
N THR A 167 3.30 -5.02 6.34
CA THR A 167 2.16 -5.92 6.52
C THR A 167 1.75 -6.42 5.15
N LEU A 168 1.54 -7.72 5.01
CA LEU A 168 1.02 -8.37 3.81
C LEU A 168 -0.13 -9.29 4.20
N GLY A 169 -1.31 -9.08 3.62
CA GLY A 169 -2.44 -10.01 3.70
C GLY A 169 -2.45 -10.96 2.50
N PHE A 170 -2.96 -12.17 2.69
CA PHE A 170 -3.21 -13.12 1.61
C PHE A 170 -4.63 -12.99 1.08
N PHE A 171 -4.79 -13.13 -0.23
CA PHE A 171 -6.07 -12.97 -0.94
C PHE A 171 -6.26 -14.06 -2.00
N GLY A 172 -7.53 -14.36 -2.26
CA GLY A 172 -7.96 -15.43 -3.15
C GLY A 172 -8.15 -16.78 -2.42
N PRO A 173 -8.90 -17.72 -3.01
CA PRO A 173 -9.27 -18.98 -2.34
C PRO A 173 -8.08 -19.80 -1.84
N ASN A 174 -6.93 -19.76 -2.53
CA ASN A 174 -5.72 -20.53 -2.20
C ASN A 174 -4.50 -19.63 -1.89
N GLY A 175 -4.76 -18.36 -1.54
CA GLY A 175 -3.71 -17.35 -1.32
C GLY A 175 -2.95 -17.05 -2.61
N GLU A 176 -3.65 -16.88 -3.72
CA GLU A 176 -3.09 -16.56 -5.04
C GLU A 176 -2.41 -15.18 -5.07
N GLU A 177 -2.75 -14.30 -4.14
CA GLU A 177 -2.23 -12.94 -4.10
C GLU A 177 -1.81 -12.53 -2.69
N ILE A 178 -0.85 -11.62 -2.64
CA ILE A 178 -0.54 -10.84 -1.45
C ILE A 178 -0.74 -9.36 -1.75
N ALA A 179 -1.25 -8.62 -0.77
CA ALA A 179 -1.37 -7.17 -0.85
C ALA A 179 -1.22 -6.54 0.54
N GLY A 180 -0.68 -5.32 0.60
CA GLY A 180 -0.41 -4.69 1.88
C GLY A 180 0.34 -3.37 1.79
N ASP A 181 1.04 -3.03 2.86
CA ASP A 181 1.80 -1.79 2.96
C ASP A 181 3.11 -1.95 3.72
N LEU A 182 4.08 -1.14 3.31
CA LEU A 182 5.41 -1.00 3.92
C LEU A 182 5.61 0.44 4.37
N TYR A 183 6.23 0.61 5.52
CA TYR A 183 6.68 1.90 6.02
C TYR A 183 8.16 1.86 6.38
N ILE A 184 8.94 2.78 5.83
CA ILE A 184 10.34 3.01 6.17
C ILE A 184 10.41 4.22 7.10
N ASP A 185 10.97 4.06 8.31
CA ASP A 185 11.08 5.13 9.33
C ASP A 185 12.29 6.04 9.08
N SER A 186 12.43 6.47 7.83
CA SER A 186 13.39 7.46 7.39
C SER A 186 12.82 8.21 6.19
N SER A 187 13.24 9.47 6.02
CA SER A 187 13.08 10.13 4.72
C SER A 187 13.98 9.42 3.70
N LEU A 188 13.49 9.28 2.48
CA LEU A 188 14.24 8.69 1.37
C LEU A 188 14.25 9.69 0.21
N ASP A 189 15.39 9.83 -0.45
CA ASP A 189 15.48 10.63 -1.66
C ASP A 189 14.55 10.06 -2.75
N ASN A 190 14.09 10.95 -3.62
CA ASN A 190 13.18 10.64 -4.74
C ASN A 190 11.82 10.03 -4.33
N SER A 191 11.46 10.06 -3.04
CA SER A 191 10.20 9.53 -2.53
C SER A 191 9.24 10.63 -2.08
N ILE A 192 7.96 10.28 -1.95
CA ILE A 192 6.94 11.14 -1.35
C ILE A 192 6.75 10.74 0.12
N PRO A 193 6.89 11.69 1.06
CA PRO A 193 6.77 11.38 2.48
C PRO A 193 5.35 10.95 2.84
N ALA A 194 5.26 10.03 3.81
CA ALA A 194 4.00 9.56 4.35
C ALA A 194 3.20 10.69 5.00
N ASN A 195 1.88 10.57 5.12
CA ASN A 195 1.09 11.52 5.90
C ASN A 195 1.28 11.31 7.44
N GLY A 196 0.79 12.25 8.25
CA GLY A 196 0.93 12.18 9.71
C GLY A 196 0.15 11.02 10.35
N GLY A 197 -0.95 10.58 9.75
CA GLY A 197 -1.74 9.43 10.21
C GLY A 197 -0.99 8.11 10.00
N THR A 198 -0.37 7.92 8.84
CA THR A 198 0.46 6.74 8.53
C THR A 198 1.66 6.66 9.47
N ARG A 199 2.35 7.79 9.74
CA ARG A 199 3.42 7.81 10.76
C ARG A 199 2.93 7.29 12.12
N LYS A 200 1.74 7.74 12.57
CA LYS A 200 1.14 7.31 13.83
C LYS A 200 0.76 5.82 13.81
N LYS A 201 0.18 5.32 12.70
CA LYS A 201 -0.15 3.89 12.51
C LYS A 201 1.06 2.99 12.77
N TYR A 202 2.24 3.44 12.34
CA TYR A 202 3.49 2.68 12.47
C TYR A 202 4.30 3.02 13.73
N GLU A 203 3.78 3.86 14.63
CA GLU A 203 4.46 4.32 15.84
C GLU A 203 5.86 4.91 15.55
N ALA A 204 6.01 5.51 14.37
CA ALA A 204 7.28 5.92 13.83
C ALA A 204 7.76 7.25 14.41
N LYS A 205 9.07 7.35 14.65
CA LYS A 205 9.69 8.55 15.21
C LYS A 205 9.70 9.67 14.18
N ASN A 206 10.08 9.35 12.95
CA ASN A 206 10.23 10.32 11.88
C ASN A 206 9.06 10.23 10.90
N ARG A 207 8.87 11.30 10.13
CA ARG A 207 7.97 11.26 8.98
C ARG A 207 8.69 10.59 7.82
N GLY A 208 8.49 9.29 7.72
CA GLY A 208 9.14 8.41 6.76
C GLY A 208 8.36 8.26 5.46
N VAL A 209 8.50 7.10 4.82
CA VAL A 209 7.97 6.82 3.48
C VAL A 209 7.12 5.56 3.52
N ALA A 210 5.93 5.64 2.93
CA ALA A 210 5.03 4.50 2.81
C ALA A 210 4.96 4.00 1.37
N PHE A 211 4.78 2.70 1.20
CA PHE A 211 4.61 2.02 -0.08
C PHE A 211 3.39 1.11 -0.03
N GLY A 212 2.59 1.10 -1.10
CA GLY A 212 1.63 0.03 -1.34
C GLY A 212 2.34 -1.17 -1.95
N LEU A 213 1.96 -2.39 -1.53
CA LEU A 213 2.55 -3.65 -1.98
C LEU A 213 1.46 -4.53 -2.58
N ALA A 214 1.72 -5.13 -3.75
CA ALA A 214 0.82 -6.08 -4.39
C ALA A 214 1.63 -7.08 -5.21
N ALA A 215 1.37 -8.39 -5.05
CA ALA A 215 2.02 -9.43 -5.84
C ALA A 215 1.15 -10.68 -6.00
N GLN A 216 1.36 -11.38 -7.11
CA GLN A 216 0.66 -12.63 -7.44
C GLN A 216 1.60 -13.82 -7.29
N LYS A 217 1.04 -14.94 -6.85
CA LYS A 217 1.69 -16.22 -6.71
C LYS A 217 2.12 -16.75 -8.08
N GLU A 218 3.41 -17.01 -8.26
CA GLU A 218 3.89 -17.85 -9.35
C GLU A 218 3.52 -19.31 -9.05
N SER A 219 3.30 -20.12 -10.09
CA SER A 219 2.91 -21.52 -9.98
C SER A 219 3.67 -22.25 -8.86
N GLN A 220 2.94 -22.97 -8.01
CA GLN A 220 3.48 -23.70 -6.86
C GLN A 220 4.53 -24.73 -7.31
N GLN A 221 5.62 -24.82 -6.56
CA GLN A 221 6.63 -25.88 -6.68
C GLN A 221 6.41 -26.94 -5.60
#